data_AF-A0A376F9Z5-F1
#
_entry.id   AF-A0A376F9Z5-F1
#
_cell.length_a   1.000
_cell.length_b   1.000
_cell.length_c   1.000
_cell.angle_alpha   90.00
_cell.angle_beta   90.00
_cell.angle_gamma   90.00
#
_symmetry.space_group_name_H-M   'P 1'
#
loop_
_entity.id
_entity.type
_entity.pdbx_description
1 polymer ?
#
loop_
_entity_poly.entity_id
_entity_poly.type
_entity_poly.pdbx_seq_one_letter_code
_entity_poly.pdbx_strand_id
1 'polypeptide(L)'
;MPILDLRFSNKSIHQLPHPLTGCQEYRDIHCQNLRALVYPNRITLAFRATINNQRIYETLGQFPQLCVEDARQHVMKLLADKKSSCGSVPSIHCGTGHQ
;
A
#
# COMPACT_ATOMS: atom_id res chain seq x y z
N MET A 1 15.55 -4.57 -10.58
CA MET A 1 15.93 -3.65 -9.49
C MET A 1 15.52 -4.27 -8.17
N PRO A 2 16.35 -4.18 -7.12
CA PRO A 2 15.97 -4.64 -5.79
C PRO A 2 14.86 -3.76 -5.22
N ILE A 3 13.92 -4.39 -4.53
CA ILE A 3 12.88 -3.69 -3.76
C ILE A 3 13.47 -3.46 -2.37
N LEU A 4 13.46 -2.21 -1.92
CA LEU A 4 13.99 -1.84 -0.60
C LEU A 4 12.87 -1.72 0.42
N ASP A 5 13.04 -2.36 1.57
CA ASP A 5 12.12 -2.22 2.70
C ASP A 5 12.36 -0.92 3.46
N LEU A 6 11.30 -0.15 3.68
CA LEU A 6 11.33 1.12 4.40
C LEU A 6 10.08 1.30 5.24
N ARG A 7 10.19 1.92 6.41
CA ARG A 7 9.03 2.37 7.19
C ARG A 7 8.50 3.67 6.60
N PHE A 8 7.36 3.61 5.91
CA PHE A 8 6.80 4.79 5.29
C PHE A 8 6.26 5.75 6.35
N SER A 9 6.60 7.02 6.16
CA SER A 9 6.07 8.20 6.81
C SER A 9 6.20 9.35 5.81
N ASN A 10 5.37 10.38 5.92
CA ASN A 10 5.45 11.51 4.98
C ASN A 10 6.86 12.12 4.95
N LYS A 11 7.56 12.15 6.09
CA LYS A 11 8.96 12.59 6.20
C LYS A 11 9.94 11.66 5.47
N SER A 12 9.87 10.35 5.73
CA SER A 12 10.79 9.39 5.12
C SER A 12 10.62 9.30 3.62
N ILE A 13 9.37 9.30 3.11
CA ILE A 13 9.10 9.31 1.67
C ILE A 13 9.62 10.59 1.02
N HIS A 14 9.39 11.75 1.64
CA HIS A 14 9.86 13.02 1.10
C HIS A 14 11.40 13.08 0.98
N GLN A 15 12.12 12.41 1.89
CA GLN A 15 13.58 12.36 1.92
C GLN A 15 14.19 11.23 1.07
N LEU A 16 13.40 10.48 0.31
CA LEU A 16 13.92 9.41 -0.52
C LEU A 16 14.86 9.95 -1.60
N PRO A 17 16.00 9.27 -1.87
CA PRO A 17 16.88 9.67 -2.96
C PRO A 17 16.17 9.45 -4.30
N HIS A 18 16.12 10.51 -5.10
CA HIS A 18 15.53 10.46 -6.43
C HIS A 18 16.58 9.95 -7.43
N PRO A 19 16.34 8.84 -8.13
CA PRO A 19 17.29 8.34 -9.11
C PRO A 19 17.36 9.30 -10.31
N LEU A 20 18.52 9.42 -10.95
CA LEU A 20 18.69 10.25 -12.15
C LEU A 20 17.92 9.69 -13.35
N THR A 21 17.77 8.37 -13.42
CA THR A 21 17.05 7.66 -14.49
C THR A 21 16.29 6.45 -13.94
N GLY A 22 15.15 6.11 -14.54
CA GLY A 22 14.35 4.96 -14.14
C GLY A 22 13.50 5.22 -12.89
N CYS A 23 13.25 4.18 -12.10
CA CYS A 23 12.50 4.28 -10.86
C CYS A 23 13.06 3.35 -9.79
N GLN A 24 13.11 3.80 -8.54
CA GLN A 24 13.43 2.95 -7.39
C GLN A 24 12.14 2.56 -6.68
N GLU A 25 11.92 1.27 -6.48
CA GLU A 25 10.77 0.75 -5.72
C GLU A 25 11.17 0.56 -4.25
N TYR A 26 10.34 1.10 -3.36
CA TYR A 26 10.37 0.85 -1.93
C TYR A 26 9.08 0.15 -1.49
N ARG A 27 9.19 -0.72 -0.49
CA ARG A 27 8.07 -1.44 0.14
C ARG A 27 7.89 -0.95 1.57
N ASP A 28 6.64 -0.70 1.95
CA ASP A 28 6.34 -0.35 3.33
C ASP A 28 6.44 -1.57 4.25
N ILE A 29 7.18 -1.47 5.35
CA ILE A 29 7.29 -2.57 6.32
C ILE A 29 5.99 -2.82 7.09
N HIS A 30 5.16 -1.80 7.29
CA HIS A 30 3.88 -1.94 7.99
C HIS A 30 2.76 -2.42 7.05
N CYS A 31 2.89 -2.15 5.75
CA CYS A 31 1.94 -2.56 4.73
C CYS A 31 2.70 -3.08 3.50
N GLN A 32 3.03 -4.37 3.49
CA GLN A 32 3.85 -4.97 2.42
C GLN A 32 3.23 -4.84 1.00
N ASN A 33 1.93 -4.56 0.93
CA ASN A 33 1.21 -4.34 -0.31
C ASN A 33 1.27 -2.88 -0.80
N LEU A 34 1.79 -1.95 0.01
CA LEU A 34 2.01 -0.57 -0.36
C LEU A 34 3.45 -0.38 -0.86
N ARG A 35 3.57 0.26 -2.03
CA ARG A 35 4.83 0.56 -2.71
C ARG A 35 4.97 2.04 -2.96
N ALA A 36 6.20 2.54 -2.88
CA ALA A 36 6.57 3.87 -3.32
C ALA A 36 7.54 3.74 -4.49
N LEU A 37 7.14 4.26 -5.65
CA LEU A 37 7.98 4.33 -6.84
C LEU A 37 8.54 5.74 -6.92
N VAL A 38 9.84 5.85 -6.68
CA VAL A 38 10.56 7.13 -6.73
C VAL A 38 11.15 7.27 -8.12
N TYR A 39 10.64 8.24 -8.87
CA TYR A 39 11.14 8.69 -10.16
C TYR A 39 12.01 9.94 -9.95
N PRO A 40 12.73 10.43 -10.99
CA PRO A 40 13.59 11.61 -10.83
C PRO A 40 12.88 12.84 -10.27
N ASN A 41 11.63 13.08 -10.65
CA ASN A 41 10.90 14.32 -10.32
C ASN A 41 9.58 14.08 -9.58
N ARG A 42 9.28 12.83 -9.18
CA ARG A 42 8.00 12.50 -8.54
C ARG A 42 8.07 11.20 -7.76
N ILE A 43 7.17 11.07 -6.80
CA ILE A 43 6.95 9.81 -6.07
C ILE A 43 5.52 9.36 -6.28
N THR A 44 5.36 8.11 -6.71
CA THR A 44 4.05 7.49 -6.93
C THR A 44 3.83 6.40 -5.89
N LEU A 45 2.68 6.45 -5.21
CA LEU A 45 2.24 5.40 -4.31
C LEU A 45 1.41 4.39 -5.09
N ALA A 46 1.72 3.11 -4.92
CA ALA A 46 1.06 2.02 -5.64
C ALA A 46 0.72 0.86 -4.71
N PHE A 47 -0.39 0.21 -4.99
CA PHE A 47 -0.78 -1.06 -4.43
C PHE A 47 -0.22 -2.19 -5.27
N ARG A 48 0.41 -3.17 -4.62
CA ARG A 48 0.90 -4.39 -5.25
C ARG A 48 0.64 -5.57 -4.33
N ALA A 49 -0.22 -6.49 -4.77
CA ALA A 49 -0.53 -7.71 -4.04
C ALA A 49 -0.72 -8.88 -5.00
N THR A 50 -0.67 -10.09 -4.45
CA THR A 50 -1.12 -11.30 -5.16
C THR A 50 -2.38 -11.79 -4.45
N ILE A 51 -3.52 -11.79 -5.15
CA ILE A 51 -4.82 -12.23 -4.64
C ILE A 51 -5.37 -13.25 -5.65
N ASN A 52 -5.81 -14.41 -5.19
CA ASN A 52 -6.33 -15.49 -6.05
C ASN A 52 -5.40 -15.87 -7.20
N ASN A 53 -4.10 -16.00 -6.91
CA ASN A 53 -3.06 -16.29 -7.90
C ASN A 53 -2.92 -15.22 -9.01
N GLN A 54 -3.61 -14.08 -8.90
CA GLN A 54 -3.50 -12.94 -9.80
C GLN A 54 -2.66 -11.85 -9.15
N ARG A 55 -1.66 -11.37 -9.89
CA ARG A 55 -0.85 -10.22 -9.48
C ARG A 55 -1.62 -8.96 -9.82
N ILE A 56 -1.93 -8.19 -8.79
CA ILE A 56 -2.60 -6.90 -8.92
C ILE A 56 -1.55 -5.82 -8.70
N TYR A 57 -1.56 -4.84 -9.61
CA TYR A 57 -0.74 -3.65 -9.51
C TYR A 57 -1.61 -2.45 -9.85
N GLU A 58 -1.76 -1.52 -8.92
CA GLU A 58 -2.65 -0.37 -9.06
C GLU A 58 -1.97 0.89 -8.52
N THR A 59 -2.02 1.97 -9.29
CA THR A 59 -1.49 3.28 -8.84
C THR A 59 -2.53 3.97 -7.97
N LEU A 60 -2.16 4.29 -6.73
CA LEU A 60 -3.06 4.94 -5.76
C LEU A 60 -3.06 6.46 -5.93
N GLY A 61 -1.89 7.04 -6.25
CA GLY A 61 -1.73 8.48 -6.39
C GLY A 61 -0.27 8.92 -6.31
N GLN A 62 -0.06 10.22 -6.36
CA GLN A 62 1.27 10.83 -6.27
C GLN A 62 1.46 11.52 -4.92
N PHE A 63 2.62 11.33 -4.30
CA PHE A 63 3.02 12.12 -3.14
C PHE A 63 3.55 13.49 -3.63
N PRO A 64 3.25 14.61 -2.96
CA PRO A 64 2.56 14.75 -1.66
C PRO A 64 1.03 14.90 -1.74
N GLN A 65 0.40 14.82 -2.92
CA GLN A 65 -1.05 14.96 -3.06
C GLN A 65 -1.82 13.85 -2.31
N LEU A 66 -1.26 12.64 -2.28
CA LEU A 66 -1.71 11.53 -1.45
C LEU A 66 -0.68 11.24 -0.36
N CYS A 67 -1.08 11.38 0.90
CA CYS A 67 -0.24 11.06 2.05
C CYS A 67 -0.10 9.54 2.25
N VAL A 68 0.92 9.14 3.02
CA VAL A 68 1.19 7.73 3.32
C VAL A 68 0.02 7.06 4.06
N GLU A 69 -0.59 7.78 5.00
CA GLU A 69 -1.67 7.25 5.83
C GLU A 69 -2.93 6.98 5.00
N ASP A 70 -3.33 7.94 4.16
CA ASP A 70 -4.44 7.77 3.21
C ASP A 70 -4.16 6.62 2.23
N ALA A 71 -2.94 6.54 1.70
CA ALA A 71 -2.55 5.44 0.82
C ALA A 71 -2.65 4.08 1.51
N ARG A 72 -2.21 3.97 2.77
CA ARG A 72 -2.37 2.74 3.57
C ARG A 72 -3.84 2.38 3.78
N GLN A 73 -4.68 3.35 4.14
CA GLN A 73 -6.12 3.12 4.28
C GLN A 73 -6.74 2.64 2.97
N HIS A 74 -6.35 3.22 1.83
CA HIS A 74 -6.76 2.76 0.51
C HIS A 74 -6.35 1.32 0.24
N VAL A 75 -5.11 0.94 0.54
CA VAL A 75 -4.65 -0.45 0.40
C VAL A 75 -5.45 -1.40 1.28
N MET A 76 -5.71 -1.03 2.55
CA MET A 76 -6.50 -1.87 3.46
C MET A 76 -7.93 -2.04 2.95
N LYS A 77 -8.55 -0.98 2.41
CA LYS A 77 -9.88 -1.03 1.79
C LYS A 77 -9.90 -1.92 0.54
N LEU A 78 -8.92 -1.79 -0.35
CA LEU A 78 -8.78 -2.63 -1.55
C LEU A 78 -8.60 -4.10 -1.19
N LEU A 79 -7.81 -4.39 -0.17
CA LEU A 79 -7.63 -5.76 0.34
C LEU A 79 -8.93 -6.31 0.92
N ALA A 80 -9.66 -5.51 1.70
CA ALA A 80 -10.95 -5.92 2.27
C ALA A 80 -12.01 -6.19 1.18
N ASP A 81 -12.11 -5.31 0.18
CA ASP A 81 -13.03 -5.44 -0.95
C ASP A 81 -12.72 -6.68 -1.80
N LYS A 82 -11.46 -6.83 -2.22
CA LYS A 82 -10.98 -7.98 -3.00
C LYS A 82 -11.11 -9.30 -2.25
N LYS A 83 -10.89 -9.30 -0.93
CA LYS A 83 -11.07 -10.48 -0.06
C LYS A 83 -12.56 -10.80 0.14
N SER A 84 -13.44 -9.80 0.14
CA SER A 84 -14.89 -10.01 0.21
C SER A 84 -15.44 -10.61 -1.09
N SER A 85 -14.80 -10.36 -2.23
CA SER A 85 -15.14 -10.98 -3.52
C SER A 85 -14.68 -12.44 -3.66
N CYS A 86 -13.83 -12.95 -2.77
CA CYS A 86 -13.40 -14.35 -2.75
C CYS A 86 -13.73 -14.92 -1.38
N GLY A 87 -14.94 -15.48 -1.27
CA GLY A 87 -15.62 -15.80 -0.02
C GLY A 87 -14.73 -16.17 1.16
N SER A 88 -14.87 -15.42 2.25
CA SER A 88 -15.10 -15.95 3.60
C SER A 88 -15.43 -14.78 4.51
N VAL A 89 -16.73 -14.59 4.78
CA VAL A 89 -17.19 -14.17 6.11
C VAL A 89 -16.55 -15.10 7.15
N PRO A 90 -16.16 -14.56 8.30
CA PRO A 90 -17.12 -14.64 9.39
C PRO A 90 -17.44 -13.26 9.93
N SER A 91 -18.74 -12.97 9.94
CA SER A 91 -19.36 -12.02 10.84
C SER A 91 -18.83 -12.24 12.24
N ILE A 92 -18.12 -11.25 12.80
CA ILE A 92 -17.88 -11.21 14.25
C ILE A 92 -19.18 -10.68 14.87
N HIS A 93 -20.09 -11.60 15.18
CA HIS A 93 -21.18 -11.35 16.12
C HIS A 93 -20.77 -12.00 17.44
N CYS A 94 -20.22 -11.21 18.36
CA CYS A 94 -20.01 -11.54 19.77
C CYS A 94 -19.96 -10.21 20.52
N GLY A 95 -20.80 -9.89 21.50
CA GLY A 95 -21.94 -10.61 22.06
C GLY A 95 -22.67 -9.67 23.01
N THR A 96 -24.01 -9.76 23.02
CA THR A 96 -24.84 -9.11 24.04
C THR A 96 -24.61 -9.86 25.35
N GLY A 97 -23.79 -9.27 26.22
CA GLY A 97 -23.64 -9.72 27.60
C GLY A 97 -24.85 -9.27 28.41
N HIS A 98 -25.82 -10.16 28.58
CA HIS A 98 -26.83 -10.05 29.62
C HIS A 98 -26.25 -10.69 30.88
N GLN A 99 -26.13 -9.90 31.94
CA GLN A 99 -26.28 -10.30 33.35
C GLN A 99 -26.53 -9.05 34.18
#